data_AF-A0A2E5X828-F1
#
_entry.id   AF-A0A2E5X828-F1
#
_cell.length_a   1.000
_cell.length_b   1.000
_cell.length_c   1.000
_cell.angle_alpha   90.00
_cell.angle_beta   90.00
_cell.angle_gamma   90.00
#
_symmetry.space_group_name_H-M   'P 1'
#
loop_
_entity.id
_entity.type
_entity.pdbx_description
1 polymer ?
#
loop_
_entity_poly.entity_id
_entity_poly.type
_entity_poly.pdbx_seq_one_letter_code
_entity_poly.pdbx_strand_id
1 'polypeptide(L)'
;MEHCSYMLRGRHLLTMVCCALFVVNFTPLIGAQDNDSAYVEAESLVIAVHDNVTHDSQAYTQGLEFYQGRLFESTGIYGDSTLREVNLSTGEIIRSIILAEDEFGEGLTFVDDQIIQLTWKNGVAYRYDVETLEVVANYSFSGEGWGLAYDGNQLIMSDGTDVLQFRNATTFELEATINVTLNNESLSKLNELEMFDGLLLANVYQTDEIVGIDLSSGIVVLHIDASGLKTEGGEVLNGIAYDASTQSLWITGKYWSKMYNVSFTLPQVNTDLAPVDVPEQKEVVIIDPLYSNAILTSMMILLVALWAMKLKDGGVNPPPGGDPNE
;
A
#
# COMPACT_ATOMS: atom_id res chain seq x y z
N MET A 1 9.13 -43.80 -63.73
CA MET A 1 8.32 -42.83 -62.97
C MET A 1 7.99 -43.37 -61.58
N GLU A 2 9.00 -43.67 -60.73
CA GLU A 2 8.73 -44.09 -59.34
C GLU A 2 9.72 -43.52 -58.30
N HIS A 3 10.84 -42.91 -58.70
CA HIS A 3 11.82 -42.38 -57.75
C HIS A 3 11.50 -40.99 -57.17
N CYS A 4 10.50 -40.27 -57.70
CA CYS A 4 10.17 -38.92 -57.24
C CYS A 4 9.13 -38.89 -56.09
N SER A 5 8.46 -40.02 -55.81
CA SER A 5 7.41 -40.10 -54.79
C SER A 5 7.95 -40.28 -53.36
N TYR A 6 9.14 -40.88 -53.19
CA TYR A 6 9.71 -41.13 -51.86
C TYR A 6 10.25 -39.88 -51.16
N MET A 7 10.77 -38.89 -51.91
CA MET A 7 11.32 -37.67 -51.31
C MET A 7 10.25 -36.70 -50.79
N LEU A 8 9.07 -36.64 -51.42
CA LEU A 8 7.97 -35.82 -50.89
C LEU A 8 7.38 -36.42 -49.60
N ARG A 9 7.29 -37.75 -49.52
CA ARG A 9 6.70 -38.44 -48.35
C ARG A 9 7.54 -38.26 -47.07
N GLY A 10 8.86 -38.20 -47.19
CA GLY A 10 9.78 -37.92 -46.06
C GLY A 10 9.71 -36.49 -45.54
N ARG A 11 9.49 -35.51 -46.43
CA ARG A 11 9.38 -34.08 -46.06
C ARG A 11 8.10 -33.78 -45.28
N HIS A 12 6.98 -34.40 -45.64
CA HIS A 12 5.72 -34.24 -44.89
C HIS A 12 5.74 -34.95 -43.53
N LEU A 13 6.43 -36.10 -43.42
CA LEU A 13 6.60 -36.79 -42.15
C LEU A 13 7.50 -35.99 -41.19
N LEU A 14 8.58 -35.41 -41.70
CA LEU A 14 9.47 -34.55 -40.91
C LEU A 14 8.77 -33.26 -40.47
N THR A 15 7.93 -32.67 -41.34
CA THR A 15 7.16 -31.46 -41.01
C THR A 15 6.07 -31.77 -39.97
N MET A 16 5.40 -32.93 -40.05
CA MET A 16 4.44 -33.35 -39.03
C MET A 16 5.11 -33.65 -37.68
N VAL A 17 6.29 -34.28 -37.67
CA VAL A 17 7.07 -34.51 -36.43
C VAL A 17 7.54 -33.18 -35.84
N CYS A 18 7.99 -32.23 -36.66
CA CYS A 18 8.36 -30.90 -36.20
C CYS A 18 7.16 -30.08 -35.68
N CYS A 19 5.98 -30.17 -36.32
CA CYS A 19 4.77 -29.52 -35.80
C CYS A 19 4.26 -30.17 -34.50
N ALA A 20 4.35 -31.49 -34.37
CA ALA A 20 4.00 -32.18 -33.13
C ALA A 20 4.96 -31.79 -31.99
N LEU A 21 6.27 -31.69 -32.26
CA LEU A 21 7.24 -31.18 -31.28
C LEU A 21 7.03 -29.70 -30.97
N PHE A 22 6.60 -28.87 -31.93
CA PHE A 22 6.28 -27.47 -31.67
C PHE A 22 5.03 -27.33 -30.78
N VAL A 23 4.01 -28.16 -30.98
CA VAL A 23 2.78 -28.16 -30.15
C VAL A 23 3.04 -28.70 -28.74
N VAL A 24 3.95 -29.67 -28.57
CA VAL A 24 4.34 -30.18 -27.24
C VAL A 24 5.28 -29.21 -26.49
N ASN A 25 5.98 -28.30 -27.19
CA ASN A 25 6.77 -27.22 -26.57
C ASN A 25 6.00 -25.90 -26.43
N PHE A 26 4.77 -25.80 -26.97
CA PHE A 26 3.87 -24.65 -26.84
C PHE A 26 2.54 -24.98 -26.15
N THR A 27 2.35 -26.20 -25.64
CA THR A 27 1.51 -26.31 -24.46
C THR A 27 2.24 -25.50 -23.40
N PRO A 28 1.69 -24.37 -22.89
CA PRO A 28 2.10 -23.98 -21.56
C PRO A 28 1.95 -25.25 -20.75
N LEU A 29 3.05 -25.71 -20.16
CA LEU A 29 2.93 -26.55 -19.00
C LEU A 29 2.07 -25.70 -18.08
N ILE A 30 0.75 -25.94 -18.08
CA ILE A 30 -0.09 -25.68 -16.93
C ILE A 30 0.45 -26.65 -15.89
N GLY A 31 1.69 -26.41 -15.43
CA GLY A 31 1.92 -26.46 -14.02
C GLY A 31 0.84 -25.55 -13.49
N ALA A 32 0.03 -26.11 -12.60
CA ALA A 32 -0.46 -25.30 -11.52
C ALA A 32 0.77 -24.60 -10.93
N GLN A 33 1.13 -23.45 -11.49
CA GLN A 33 1.54 -22.35 -10.68
C GLN A 33 0.27 -22.13 -9.86
N ASP A 34 0.23 -22.78 -8.69
CA ASP A 34 -0.52 -22.22 -7.59
C ASP A 34 -0.20 -20.74 -7.67
N ASN A 35 -1.24 -19.95 -7.91
CA ASN A 35 -1.17 -18.53 -7.71
C ASN A 35 -1.07 -18.38 -6.19
N ASP A 36 0.06 -18.80 -5.62
CA ASP A 36 0.59 -18.27 -4.39
C ASP A 36 0.76 -16.79 -4.71
N SER A 37 -0.33 -16.03 -4.52
CA SER A 37 -0.21 -14.64 -4.12
C SER A 37 0.86 -14.66 -3.05
N ALA A 38 2.07 -14.22 -3.40
CA ALA A 38 3.22 -14.32 -2.53
C ALA A 38 2.80 -13.75 -1.19
N TYR A 39 2.66 -14.62 -0.20
CA TYR A 39 2.22 -14.23 1.13
C TYR A 39 3.21 -13.18 1.64
N VAL A 40 2.72 -11.95 1.81
CA VAL A 40 3.51 -10.88 2.40
C VAL A 40 3.16 -10.88 3.89
N GLU A 41 4.08 -11.38 4.69
CA GLU A 41 4.02 -11.22 6.13
C GLU A 41 4.37 -9.78 6.48
N ALA A 42 3.55 -9.12 7.30
CA ALA A 42 3.84 -7.77 7.75
C ALA A 42 5.09 -7.76 8.63
N GLU A 43 5.99 -6.80 8.39
CA GLU A 43 7.15 -6.60 9.25
C GLU A 43 6.69 -6.10 10.64
N SER A 44 7.02 -6.84 11.69
CA SER A 44 6.70 -6.46 13.06
C SER A 44 7.70 -5.44 13.61
N LEU A 45 7.21 -4.29 14.02
CA LEU A 45 7.98 -3.18 14.60
C LEU A 45 7.43 -2.81 15.98
N VAL A 46 8.24 -2.12 16.77
CA VAL A 46 7.84 -1.49 18.03
C VAL A 46 8.11 0.00 17.98
N ILE A 47 7.42 0.75 18.82
CA ILE A 47 7.66 2.18 18.98
C ILE A 47 8.90 2.47 19.83
N ALA A 48 9.75 3.36 19.33
CA ALA A 48 10.81 4.02 20.08
C ALA A 48 10.46 5.49 20.31
N VAL A 49 10.37 5.90 21.58
CA VAL A 49 10.04 7.29 21.97
C VAL A 49 11.30 8.14 22.00
N HIS A 50 11.25 9.30 21.35
CA HIS A 50 12.33 10.29 21.33
C HIS A 50 12.09 11.46 22.28
N ASP A 51 10.85 11.93 22.33
CA ASP A 51 10.42 13.03 23.19
C ASP A 51 8.91 12.94 23.47
N ASN A 52 8.41 13.75 24.39
CA ASN A 52 6.98 13.95 24.61
C ASN A 52 6.66 15.39 24.97
N VAL A 53 5.47 15.83 24.58
CA VAL A 53 4.94 17.16 24.86
C VAL A 53 3.58 17.04 25.55
N THR A 54 3.14 18.11 26.20
CA THR A 54 1.81 18.16 26.83
C THR A 54 0.72 18.11 25.77
N HIS A 55 -0.32 17.34 26.05
CA HIS A 55 -1.55 17.30 25.27
C HIS A 55 -2.74 17.67 26.18
N ASP A 56 -3.79 18.22 25.57
CA ASP A 56 -5.03 18.52 26.28
C ASP A 56 -5.72 17.21 26.69
N SER A 57 -5.73 16.91 27.99
CA SER A 57 -6.34 15.70 28.54
C SER A 57 -7.87 15.68 28.49
N GLN A 58 -8.51 16.75 28.02
CA GLN A 58 -9.96 16.79 27.75
C GLN A 58 -10.30 16.49 26.28
N ALA A 59 -9.29 16.26 25.44
CA ALA A 59 -9.48 16.04 24.03
C ALA A 59 -9.79 14.59 23.69
N TYR A 60 -10.95 14.35 23.09
CA TYR A 60 -11.26 13.06 22.50
C TYR A 60 -10.76 13.05 21.04
N THR A 61 -9.45 12.89 20.85
CA THR A 61 -8.77 13.00 19.54
C THR A 61 -9.33 12.01 18.52
N GLN A 62 -9.75 12.52 17.35
CA GLN A 62 -10.28 11.73 16.25
C GLN A 62 -9.59 11.96 14.91
N GLY A 63 -8.86 13.06 14.75
CA GLY A 63 -7.97 13.31 13.63
C GLY A 63 -6.85 14.23 14.06
N LEU A 64 -5.64 14.02 13.57
CA LEU A 64 -4.46 14.80 13.92
C LEU A 64 -3.58 14.95 12.68
N GLU A 65 -3.27 16.16 12.24
CA GLU A 65 -2.40 16.34 11.07
C GLU A 65 -1.58 17.63 11.14
N PHE A 66 -0.38 17.59 10.58
CA PHE A 66 0.44 18.79 10.38
C PHE A 66 0.16 19.43 9.02
N TYR A 67 -0.08 20.74 9.03
CA TYR A 67 -0.13 21.55 7.82
C TYR A 67 0.88 22.69 7.89
N GLN A 68 1.92 22.61 7.06
CA GLN A 68 3.00 23.61 7.00
C GLN A 68 3.64 23.89 8.38
N GLY A 69 3.85 22.85 9.19
CA GLY A 69 4.42 22.94 10.53
C GLY A 69 3.46 23.41 11.63
N ARG A 70 2.18 23.63 11.30
CA ARG A 70 1.10 23.87 12.27
C ARG A 70 0.36 22.58 12.55
N LEU A 71 0.07 22.29 13.82
CA LEU A 71 -0.66 21.09 14.22
C LEU A 71 -2.16 21.41 14.29
N PHE A 72 -2.97 20.59 13.63
CA PHE A 72 -4.42 20.63 13.70
C PHE A 72 -4.97 19.34 14.25
N GLU A 73 -6.09 19.46 14.94
CA GLU A 73 -6.76 18.34 15.57
C GLU A 73 -8.27 18.44 15.45
N SER A 74 -8.91 17.30 15.26
CA SER A 74 -10.35 17.11 15.39
C SER A 74 -10.63 16.36 16.69
N THR A 75 -11.60 16.86 17.45
CA THR A 75 -12.09 16.18 18.66
C THR A 75 -13.55 15.77 18.50
N GLY A 76 -13.90 14.61 19.04
CA GLY A 76 -15.23 14.04 18.93
C GLY A 76 -15.93 13.85 20.27
N ILE A 77 -16.90 14.70 20.58
CA ILE A 77 -17.91 14.54 21.66
C ILE A 77 -19.17 15.31 21.22
N TYR A 78 -20.36 14.72 21.32
CA TYR A 78 -21.60 15.46 21.02
C TYR A 78 -21.74 16.69 21.91
N GLY A 79 -21.98 17.86 21.32
CA GLY A 79 -22.03 19.15 22.03
C GLY A 79 -20.66 19.83 22.23
N ASP A 80 -19.55 19.09 22.13
CA ASP A 80 -18.19 19.56 22.44
C ASP A 80 -17.16 19.21 21.35
N SER A 81 -17.60 18.74 20.17
CA SER A 81 -16.70 18.40 19.06
C SER A 81 -16.08 19.66 18.49
N THR A 82 -14.78 19.62 18.18
CA THR A 82 -14.06 20.80 17.69
C THR A 82 -13.18 20.49 16.49
N LEU A 83 -12.93 21.51 15.69
CA LEU A 83 -11.75 21.65 14.85
C LEU A 83 -10.85 22.69 15.52
N ARG A 84 -9.58 22.36 15.76
CA ARG A 84 -8.66 23.22 16.50
C ARG A 84 -7.25 23.22 15.94
N GLU A 85 -6.58 24.36 16.03
CA GLU A 85 -5.15 24.49 15.84
C GLU A 85 -4.47 24.52 17.22
N VAL A 86 -3.42 23.72 17.39
CA VAL A 86 -2.77 23.49 18.69
C VAL A 86 -1.30 23.82 18.61
N ASN A 87 -0.78 24.46 19.66
CA ASN A 87 0.65 24.61 19.84
C ASN A 87 1.24 23.28 20.33
N LEU A 88 1.99 22.58 19.48
CA LEU A 88 2.61 21.29 19.81
C LEU A 88 3.44 21.34 21.10
N SER A 89 4.22 22.40 21.35
CA SER A 89 5.13 22.47 22.49
C SER A 89 4.41 22.66 23.83
N THR A 90 3.29 23.38 23.84
CA THR A 90 2.56 23.70 25.08
C THR A 90 1.28 22.89 25.27
N GLY A 91 0.72 22.33 24.19
CA GLY A 91 -0.61 21.74 24.16
C GLY A 91 -1.75 22.76 24.19
N GLU A 92 -1.44 24.07 24.12
CA GLU A 92 -2.46 25.12 24.15
C GLU A 92 -3.19 25.23 22.82
N ILE A 93 -4.51 25.39 22.88
CA ILE A 93 -5.35 25.68 21.72
C ILE A 93 -5.07 27.11 21.27
N ILE A 94 -4.57 27.28 20.05
CA ILE A 94 -4.31 28.58 19.43
C ILE A 94 -5.65 29.20 19.00
N ARG A 95 -6.52 28.39 18.39
CA ARG A 95 -7.87 28.74 17.98
C ARG A 95 -8.69 27.47 17.74
N SER A 96 -9.99 27.59 17.84
CA SER A 96 -10.91 26.49 17.57
C SER A 96 -12.28 26.98 17.14
N ILE A 97 -13.02 26.08 16.50
CA ILE A 97 -14.46 26.19 16.28
C ILE A 97 -15.15 24.95 16.84
N ILE A 98 -16.41 25.10 17.22
CA ILE A 98 -17.25 24.00 17.73
C ILE A 98 -18.20 23.58 16.61
N LEU A 99 -18.38 22.27 16.43
CA LEU A 99 -19.35 21.70 15.49
C LEU A 99 -20.79 21.86 16.03
N ALA A 100 -21.80 21.48 15.25
CA ALA A 100 -23.18 21.50 15.77
C ALA A 100 -23.34 20.52 16.95
N GLU A 101 -24.28 20.81 17.86
CA GLU A 101 -24.46 20.02 19.09
C GLU A 101 -24.79 18.54 18.83
N ASP A 102 -25.46 18.25 17.72
CA ASP A 102 -25.85 16.91 17.27
C ASP A 102 -24.82 16.25 16.35
N GLU A 103 -23.63 16.84 16.23
CA GLU A 103 -22.52 16.31 15.45
C GLU A 103 -21.39 15.81 16.34
N PHE A 104 -20.77 14.73 15.88
CA PHE A 104 -19.60 14.15 16.49
C PHE A 104 -18.46 14.22 15.46
N GLY A 105 -17.43 15.03 15.75
CA GLY A 105 -16.28 15.23 14.87
C GLY A 105 -15.38 14.00 14.80
N GLU A 106 -14.87 13.70 13.62
CA GLU A 106 -14.02 12.53 13.34
C GLU A 106 -12.74 12.97 12.59
N GLY A 107 -12.12 12.12 11.80
CA GLY A 107 -10.87 12.38 11.09
C GLY A 107 -10.86 13.67 10.28
N LEU A 108 -9.68 14.29 10.18
CA LEU A 108 -9.45 15.47 9.35
C LEU A 108 -8.26 15.23 8.42
N THR A 109 -8.21 15.96 7.30
CA THR A 109 -6.99 16.09 6.50
C THR A 109 -6.93 17.39 5.71
N PHE A 110 -5.83 17.64 5.01
CA PHE A 110 -5.63 18.83 4.18
C PHE A 110 -5.68 18.51 2.69
N VAL A 111 -6.39 19.36 1.94
CA VAL A 111 -6.31 19.43 0.48
C VAL A 111 -6.02 20.86 0.10
N ASP A 112 -4.82 21.12 -0.41
CA ASP A 112 -4.28 22.47 -0.60
C ASP A 112 -4.40 23.30 0.72
N ASP A 113 -4.88 24.55 0.65
CA ASP A 113 -5.08 25.43 1.80
C ASP A 113 -6.43 25.21 2.52
N GLN A 114 -6.99 23.99 2.46
CA GLN A 114 -8.31 23.69 3.03
C GLN A 114 -8.28 22.45 3.92
N ILE A 115 -8.97 22.54 5.05
CA ILE A 115 -9.18 21.42 5.96
C ILE A 115 -10.45 20.70 5.54
N ILE A 116 -10.44 19.38 5.55
CA ILE A 116 -11.63 18.54 5.45
C ILE A 116 -11.79 17.79 6.76
N GLN A 117 -12.96 17.85 7.39
CA GLN A 117 -13.25 17.14 8.63
C GLN A 117 -14.51 16.29 8.47
N LEU A 118 -14.44 15.05 8.92
CA LEU A 118 -15.57 14.12 8.92
C LEU A 118 -16.44 14.30 10.16
N THR A 119 -17.65 13.80 10.04
CA THR A 119 -18.55 13.52 11.17
C THR A 119 -18.82 12.03 11.25
N TRP A 120 -19.06 11.52 12.45
CA TRP A 120 -19.22 10.08 12.68
C TRP A 120 -20.42 9.48 11.96
N LYS A 121 -21.64 9.85 12.37
CA LYS A 121 -22.90 9.23 11.90
C LYS A 121 -23.77 10.17 11.09
N ASN A 122 -23.44 11.45 11.07
CA ASN A 122 -24.21 12.46 10.36
C ASN A 122 -24.00 12.35 8.84
N GLY A 123 -22.91 11.71 8.39
CA GLY A 123 -22.61 11.54 6.97
C GLY A 123 -22.27 12.87 6.29
N VAL A 124 -21.58 13.77 7.01
CA VAL A 124 -21.17 15.08 6.52
C VAL A 124 -19.66 15.22 6.58
N ALA A 125 -19.05 15.64 5.49
CA ALA A 125 -17.66 16.09 5.43
C ALA A 125 -17.66 17.61 5.23
N TYR A 126 -17.19 18.35 6.23
CA TYR A 126 -17.04 19.79 6.15
C TYR A 126 -15.71 20.16 5.54
N ARG A 127 -15.70 21.26 4.78
CA ARG A 127 -14.49 21.86 4.24
C ARG A 127 -14.35 23.27 4.77
N TYR A 128 -13.17 23.58 5.30
CA TYR A 128 -12.87 24.86 5.94
C TYR A 128 -11.72 25.56 5.25
N ASP A 129 -11.76 26.89 5.27
CA ASP A 129 -10.58 27.70 5.01
C ASP A 129 -9.58 27.54 6.18
N VAL A 130 -8.32 27.21 5.90
CA VAL A 130 -7.31 26.96 6.94
C VAL A 130 -6.96 28.22 7.74
N GLU A 131 -7.12 29.41 7.18
CA GLU A 131 -6.76 30.68 7.80
C GLU A 131 -7.90 31.29 8.63
N THR A 132 -9.16 30.92 8.38
CA THR A 132 -10.29 31.44 9.16
C THR A 132 -11.07 30.38 9.94
N LEU A 133 -10.90 29.09 9.60
CA LEU A 133 -11.74 27.98 10.04
C LEU A 133 -13.22 28.15 9.65
N GLU A 134 -13.54 29.04 8.70
CA GLU A 134 -14.91 29.18 8.20
C GLU A 134 -15.23 28.03 7.24
N VAL A 135 -16.44 27.49 7.35
CA VAL A 135 -16.95 26.48 6.41
C VAL A 135 -17.11 27.11 5.04
N VAL A 136 -16.39 26.59 4.05
CA VAL A 136 -16.48 27.01 2.64
C VAL A 136 -17.32 26.05 1.79
N ALA A 137 -17.43 24.79 2.21
CA ALA A 137 -18.30 23.79 1.60
C ALA A 137 -18.63 22.67 2.60
N ASN A 138 -19.66 21.89 2.28
CA ASN A 138 -19.92 20.60 2.93
C ASN A 138 -20.38 19.60 1.88
N TYR A 139 -20.12 18.33 2.16
CA TYR A 139 -20.48 17.21 1.29
C TYR A 139 -21.18 16.14 2.11
N SER A 140 -22.19 15.51 1.52
CA SER A 140 -22.87 14.37 2.13
C SER A 140 -22.26 13.05 1.66
N PHE A 141 -22.13 12.10 2.57
CA PHE A 141 -21.75 10.72 2.29
C PHE A 141 -22.64 9.74 3.05
N SER A 142 -22.59 8.47 2.64
CA SER A 142 -23.34 7.38 3.29
C SER A 142 -22.42 6.54 4.17
N GLY A 143 -22.96 6.01 5.27
CA GLY A 143 -22.20 5.22 6.23
C GLY A 143 -21.61 6.07 7.35
N GLU A 144 -20.62 5.52 8.05
CA GLU A 144 -19.85 6.26 9.05
C GLU A 144 -18.58 6.84 8.44
N GLY A 145 -17.99 7.86 9.07
CA GLY A 145 -16.65 8.36 8.77
C GLY A 145 -15.80 8.32 10.02
N TRP A 146 -14.58 7.76 9.93
CA TRP A 146 -13.68 7.57 11.07
C TRP A 146 -12.38 8.34 10.83
N GLY A 147 -11.39 7.78 10.14
CA GLY A 147 -10.17 8.49 9.76
C GLY A 147 -10.22 9.07 8.34
N LEU A 148 -9.40 10.09 8.09
CA LEU A 148 -9.27 10.73 6.79
C LEU A 148 -7.79 11.07 6.54
N ALA A 149 -7.29 10.78 5.35
CA ALA A 149 -5.96 11.19 4.89
C ALA A 149 -6.01 11.60 3.41
N TYR A 150 -4.98 12.29 2.94
CA TYR A 150 -4.84 12.70 1.53
C TYR A 150 -3.53 12.19 0.94
N ASP A 151 -3.62 11.42 -0.16
CA ASP A 151 -2.43 10.85 -0.83
C ASP A 151 -1.75 11.81 -1.83
N GLY A 152 -2.23 13.05 -1.93
CA GLY A 152 -1.81 14.03 -2.94
C GLY A 152 -2.66 14.01 -4.22
N ASN A 153 -3.63 13.11 -4.34
CA ASN A 153 -4.55 13.00 -5.46
C ASN A 153 -6.01 12.76 -5.01
N GLN A 154 -6.23 11.84 -4.07
CA GLN A 154 -7.53 11.40 -3.58
C GLN A 154 -7.54 11.43 -2.04
N LEU A 155 -8.73 11.62 -1.49
CA LEU A 155 -8.98 11.43 -0.07
C LEU A 155 -9.15 9.94 0.22
N ILE A 156 -8.61 9.47 1.33
CA ILE A 156 -8.74 8.10 1.79
C ILE A 156 -9.46 8.13 3.13
N MET A 157 -10.60 7.45 3.19
CA MET A 157 -11.48 7.46 4.36
C MET A 157 -11.63 6.04 4.90
N SER A 158 -11.47 5.90 6.21
CA SER A 158 -11.86 4.71 6.96
C SER A 158 -13.23 4.94 7.62
N ASP A 159 -13.91 3.84 7.96
CA ASP A 159 -15.24 3.85 8.59
C ASP A 159 -15.36 2.78 9.69
N GLY A 160 -14.22 2.29 10.20
CA GLY A 160 -14.15 1.20 11.17
C GLY A 160 -14.34 -0.20 10.57
N THR A 161 -14.62 -0.32 9.27
CA THR A 161 -14.62 -1.62 8.57
C THR A 161 -13.20 -2.00 8.11
N ASP A 162 -13.10 -3.09 7.33
CA ASP A 162 -11.89 -3.51 6.61
C ASP A 162 -11.80 -2.91 5.20
N VAL A 163 -12.62 -1.91 4.87
CA VAL A 163 -12.64 -1.27 3.55
C VAL A 163 -12.24 0.19 3.66
N LEU A 164 -11.19 0.57 2.93
CA LEU A 164 -10.84 1.97 2.73
C LEU A 164 -11.58 2.51 1.50
N GLN A 165 -12.09 3.73 1.61
CA GLN A 165 -12.84 4.42 0.58
C GLN A 165 -11.98 5.54 -0.02
N PHE A 166 -11.77 5.51 -1.33
CA PHE A 166 -11.12 6.60 -2.07
C PHE A 166 -12.17 7.57 -2.57
N ARG A 167 -12.03 8.84 -2.20
CA ARG A 167 -12.98 9.90 -2.48
C ARG A 167 -12.33 11.02 -3.26
N ASN A 168 -13.09 11.57 -4.21
CA ASN A 168 -12.64 12.69 -5.01
C ASN A 168 -12.28 13.87 -4.11
N ALA A 169 -11.06 14.41 -4.25
CA ALA A 169 -10.58 15.48 -3.39
C ALA A 169 -11.30 16.83 -3.61
N THR A 170 -12.16 16.98 -4.62
CA THR A 170 -12.97 18.18 -4.84
C THR A 170 -14.44 17.95 -4.49
N THR A 171 -15.04 16.85 -4.95
CA THR A 171 -16.49 16.60 -4.81
C THR A 171 -16.85 15.68 -3.65
N PHE A 172 -15.86 15.03 -3.05
CA PHE A 172 -16.01 14.00 -2.00
C PHE A 172 -16.79 12.74 -2.43
N GLU A 173 -17.09 12.61 -3.74
CA GLU A 173 -17.74 11.42 -4.30
C GLU A 173 -16.85 10.19 -4.14
N LEU A 174 -17.47 9.03 -3.88
CA LEU A 174 -16.75 7.76 -3.81
C LEU A 174 -16.30 7.35 -5.22
N GLU A 175 -15.00 7.14 -5.38
CA GLU A 175 -14.38 6.77 -6.67
C GLU A 175 -13.95 5.32 -6.69
N ALA A 176 -13.41 4.81 -5.58
CA ALA A 176 -12.97 3.42 -5.46
C ALA A 176 -12.99 2.95 -4.00
N THR A 177 -12.79 1.65 -3.82
CA THR A 177 -12.63 1.02 -2.51
C THR A 177 -11.53 -0.02 -2.57
N ILE A 178 -10.84 -0.25 -1.46
CA ILE A 178 -9.88 -1.35 -1.31
C ILE A 178 -10.10 -2.06 0.03
N ASN A 179 -10.03 -3.39 0.01
CA ASN A 179 -10.07 -4.20 1.22
C ASN A 179 -8.69 -4.25 1.85
N VAL A 180 -8.63 -4.12 3.17
CA VAL A 180 -7.40 -4.17 3.94
C VAL A 180 -7.23 -5.53 4.59
N THR A 181 -6.05 -6.14 4.39
CA THR A 181 -5.73 -7.44 4.96
C THR A 181 -4.40 -7.43 5.68
N LEU A 182 -4.35 -8.08 6.84
CA LEU A 182 -3.13 -8.41 7.57
C LEU A 182 -2.96 -9.93 7.56
N ASN A 183 -1.84 -10.43 7.02
CA ASN A 183 -1.55 -11.86 6.95
C ASN A 183 -2.69 -12.68 6.30
N ASN A 184 -3.25 -12.17 5.20
CA ASN A 184 -4.41 -12.71 4.46
C ASN A 184 -5.75 -12.74 5.21
N GLU A 185 -5.87 -12.10 6.37
CA GLU A 185 -7.13 -11.91 7.09
C GLU A 185 -7.61 -10.45 6.97
N SER A 186 -8.91 -10.26 6.78
CA SER A 186 -9.53 -8.92 6.80
C SER A 186 -9.21 -8.19 8.10
N LEU A 187 -8.62 -6.99 8.00
CA LEU A 187 -8.33 -6.15 9.15
C LEU A 187 -9.37 -5.03 9.27
N SER A 188 -10.28 -5.18 10.22
CA SER A 188 -11.31 -4.17 10.53
C SER A 188 -10.85 -3.20 11.63
N LYS A 189 -11.72 -2.25 11.99
CA LYS A 189 -11.49 -1.22 13.01
C LYS A 189 -10.37 -0.23 12.66
N LEU A 190 -10.13 -0.03 11.37
CA LEU A 190 -9.27 1.05 10.89
C LEU A 190 -9.88 2.38 11.30
N ASN A 191 -9.11 3.17 12.04
CA ASN A 191 -9.56 4.42 12.61
C ASN A 191 -8.77 5.58 12.00
N GLU A 192 -8.14 6.42 12.82
CA GLU A 192 -7.34 7.56 12.35
C GLU A 192 -6.22 7.14 11.39
N LEU A 193 -5.95 7.99 10.39
CA LEU A 193 -5.14 7.70 9.22
C LEU A 193 -4.08 8.78 9.02
N GLU A 194 -2.89 8.39 8.55
CA GLU A 194 -1.85 9.35 8.16
C GLU A 194 -1.00 8.82 7.01
N MET A 195 -0.64 9.68 6.05
CA MET A 195 0.29 9.30 4.98
C MET A 195 1.73 9.44 5.46
N PHE A 196 2.49 8.35 5.42
CA PHE A 196 3.89 8.34 5.87
C PHE A 196 4.74 7.37 5.05
N ASP A 197 5.84 7.88 4.49
CA ASP A 197 6.81 7.12 3.69
C ASP A 197 6.19 6.26 2.56
N GLY A 198 5.18 6.81 1.89
CA GLY A 198 4.46 6.14 0.80
C GLY A 198 3.45 5.07 1.24
N LEU A 199 3.27 4.88 2.55
CA LEU A 199 2.25 4.01 3.14
C LEU A 199 1.15 4.84 3.78
N LEU A 200 -0.03 4.23 3.93
CA LEU A 200 -1.07 4.75 4.80
C LEU A 200 -0.92 4.10 6.18
N LEU A 201 -0.56 4.89 7.19
CA LEU A 201 -0.66 4.47 8.57
C LEU A 201 -2.12 4.51 9.02
N ALA A 202 -2.52 3.53 9.82
CA ALA A 202 -3.83 3.51 10.44
C ALA A 202 -3.74 3.04 11.89
N ASN A 203 -4.41 3.73 12.80
CA ASN A 203 -4.70 3.18 14.12
C ASN A 203 -5.73 2.04 14.00
N VAL A 204 -5.57 0.99 14.81
CA VAL A 204 -6.59 -0.07 14.96
C VAL A 204 -7.36 0.14 16.27
N TYR A 205 -8.63 0.51 16.18
CA TYR A 205 -9.41 0.97 17.33
C TYR A 205 -9.54 -0.07 18.45
N GLN A 206 -9.39 0.40 19.70
CA GLN A 206 -9.33 -0.40 20.93
C GLN A 206 -8.13 -1.34 21.05
N THR A 207 -7.07 -1.06 20.31
CA THR A 207 -5.77 -1.73 20.44
C THR A 207 -4.67 -0.69 20.60
N ASP A 208 -3.47 -1.16 20.95
CA ASP A 208 -2.25 -0.36 20.94
C ASP A 208 -1.47 -0.61 19.63
N GLU A 209 -2.16 -0.84 18.52
CA GLU A 209 -1.54 -1.20 17.24
C GLU A 209 -1.71 -0.08 16.20
N ILE A 210 -0.64 0.11 15.43
CA ILE A 210 -0.63 0.90 14.19
C ILE A 210 -0.25 -0.05 13.05
N VAL A 211 -0.89 0.09 11.90
CA VAL A 211 -0.54 -0.68 10.69
C VAL A 211 -0.10 0.25 9.58
N GLY A 212 0.86 -0.19 8.77
CA GLY A 212 1.25 0.47 7.52
C GLY A 212 0.70 -0.31 6.33
N ILE A 213 -0.18 0.33 5.57
CA ILE A 213 -0.95 -0.28 4.48
C ILE A 213 -0.36 0.20 3.15
N ASP A 214 -0.05 -0.75 2.26
CA ASP A 214 0.24 -0.44 0.86
C ASP A 214 -1.09 -0.19 0.11
N LEU A 215 -1.31 1.06 -0.29
CA LEU A 215 -2.54 1.48 -0.98
C LEU A 215 -2.72 0.85 -2.37
N SER A 216 -1.67 0.32 -2.98
CA SER A 216 -1.78 -0.34 -4.29
C SER A 216 -2.41 -1.73 -4.20
N SER A 217 -2.27 -2.39 -3.04
CA SER A 217 -2.71 -3.77 -2.84
C SER A 217 -3.73 -3.95 -1.71
N GLY A 218 -3.78 -3.03 -0.74
CA GLY A 218 -4.56 -3.16 0.50
C GLY A 218 -3.89 -4.06 1.53
N ILE A 219 -2.68 -4.53 1.26
CA ILE A 219 -1.96 -5.43 2.17
C ILE A 219 -1.24 -4.58 3.23
N VAL A 220 -1.41 -4.98 4.49
CA VAL A 220 -0.60 -4.47 5.59
C VAL A 220 0.81 -5.01 5.46
N VAL A 221 1.77 -4.11 5.32
CA VAL A 221 3.21 -4.44 5.20
C VAL A 221 3.99 -4.12 6.47
N LEU A 222 3.46 -3.26 7.35
CA LEU A 222 4.02 -2.98 8.67
C LEU A 222 2.97 -3.23 9.76
N HIS A 223 3.35 -3.95 10.82
CA HIS A 223 2.56 -4.11 12.04
C HIS A 223 3.34 -3.56 13.22
N ILE A 224 2.87 -2.46 13.82
CA ILE A 224 3.62 -1.67 14.80
C ILE A 224 2.93 -1.78 16.17
N ASP A 225 3.65 -2.33 17.15
CA ASP A 225 3.21 -2.42 18.54
C ASP A 225 3.58 -1.16 19.32
N ALA A 226 2.56 -0.43 19.76
CA ALA A 226 2.64 0.78 20.57
C ALA A 226 2.36 0.54 22.06
N SER A 227 2.12 -0.70 22.51
CA SER A 227 1.77 -1.04 23.90
C SER A 227 2.88 -0.70 24.91
N GLY A 228 4.11 -0.45 24.43
CA GLY A 228 5.21 0.07 25.23
C GLY A 228 5.05 1.52 25.70
N LEU A 229 4.10 2.28 25.14
CA LEU A 229 3.82 3.65 25.55
C LEU A 229 3.19 3.67 26.94
N LYS A 230 3.84 4.41 27.86
CA LYS A 230 3.32 4.63 29.20
C LYS A 230 2.55 5.93 29.22
N THR A 231 1.24 5.83 29.10
CA THR A 231 0.34 6.97 29.11
C THR A 231 0.00 7.37 30.54
N GLU A 232 0.04 8.66 30.83
CA GLU A 232 -0.42 9.22 32.10
C GLU A 232 -1.92 9.54 31.99
N GLY A 233 -2.75 8.50 32.10
CA GLY A 233 -4.21 8.60 31.92
C GLY A 233 -4.63 8.58 30.44
N GLY A 234 -5.94 8.68 30.22
CA GLY A 234 -6.57 8.60 28.92
C GLY A 234 -7.22 7.25 28.63
N GLU A 235 -7.76 7.12 27.42
CA GLU A 235 -8.37 5.90 26.89
C GLU A 235 -7.44 5.25 25.87
N VAL A 236 -7.86 5.18 24.61
CA VAL A 236 -7.20 4.39 23.56
C VAL A 236 -6.27 5.24 22.69
N LEU A 237 -5.25 4.60 22.13
CA LEU A 237 -4.40 5.13 21.06
C LEU A 237 -5.27 5.61 19.89
N ASN A 238 -5.08 6.86 19.46
CA ASN A 238 -5.73 7.44 18.28
C ASN A 238 -5.11 8.81 17.93
N GLY A 239 -4.69 9.00 16.68
CA GLY A 239 -4.05 10.23 16.21
C GLY A 239 -2.58 9.98 15.85
N ILE A 240 -2.25 10.15 14.57
CA ILE A 240 -0.93 9.98 13.98
C ILE A 240 -0.67 11.20 13.10
N ALA A 241 0.43 11.91 13.30
CA ALA A 241 0.73 13.10 12.51
C ALA A 241 2.22 13.19 12.17
N TYR A 242 2.53 13.34 10.89
CA TYR A 242 3.88 13.51 10.37
C TYR A 242 4.14 14.97 10.02
N ASP A 243 5.12 15.57 10.69
CA ASP A 243 5.61 16.90 10.33
C ASP A 243 6.76 16.79 9.33
N ALA A 244 6.46 17.01 8.05
CA ALA A 244 7.46 17.01 6.99
C ALA A 244 8.55 18.09 7.16
N SER A 245 8.27 19.17 7.90
CA SER A 245 9.24 20.27 8.11
C SER A 245 10.37 19.87 9.07
N THR A 246 10.06 19.03 10.05
CA THR A 246 11.01 18.52 11.05
C THR A 246 11.35 17.04 10.86
N GLN A 247 10.68 16.36 9.92
CA GLN A 247 10.76 14.91 9.69
C GLN A 247 10.48 14.12 10.96
N SER A 248 9.46 14.53 11.72
CA SER A 248 9.08 13.90 12.97
C SER A 248 7.68 13.32 12.91
N LEU A 249 7.51 12.13 13.50
CA LEU A 249 6.23 11.45 13.60
C LEU A 249 5.73 11.56 15.03
N TRP A 250 4.50 12.00 15.19
CA TRP A 250 3.86 12.22 16.47
C TRP A 250 2.62 11.36 16.60
N ILE A 251 2.42 10.81 17.79
CA ILE A 251 1.22 10.03 18.11
C ILE A 251 0.64 10.43 19.46
N THR A 252 -0.67 10.24 19.61
CA THR A 252 -1.38 10.48 20.86
C THR A 252 -2.58 9.54 21.01
N GLY A 253 -3.51 9.88 21.88
CA GLY A 253 -4.74 9.13 22.06
C GLY A 253 -5.82 9.94 22.72
N LYS A 254 -6.99 9.31 22.81
CA LYS A 254 -8.19 9.94 23.34
C LYS A 254 -8.02 10.20 24.84
N TYR A 255 -8.15 11.45 25.25
CA TYR A 255 -7.90 11.94 26.61
C TYR A 255 -6.46 11.74 27.12
N TRP A 256 -5.49 11.48 26.24
CA TRP A 256 -4.09 11.37 26.66
C TRP A 256 -3.58 12.74 27.09
N SER A 257 -2.79 12.79 28.17
CA SER A 257 -2.17 14.04 28.63
C SER A 257 -0.86 14.37 27.89
N LYS A 258 -0.46 13.52 26.94
CA LYS A 258 0.79 13.59 26.20
C LYS A 258 0.64 13.25 24.71
N MET A 259 1.45 13.91 23.88
CA MET A 259 1.81 13.46 22.54
C MET A 259 3.27 13.01 22.55
N TYR A 260 3.59 11.98 21.77
CA TYR A 260 4.92 11.37 21.75
C TYR A 260 5.54 11.51 20.37
N ASN A 261 6.78 12.00 20.31
CA ASN A 261 7.60 11.92 19.10
C ASN A 261 8.23 10.53 19.04
N VAL A 262 8.00 9.82 17.95
CA VAL A 262 8.32 8.40 17.83
C VAL A 262 9.04 8.06 16.54
N SER A 263 9.72 6.92 16.56
CA SER A 263 10.10 6.16 15.36
C SER A 263 9.70 4.69 15.51
N PHE A 264 9.72 3.97 14.41
CA PHE A 264 9.48 2.54 14.38
C PHE A 264 10.81 1.80 14.26
N THR A 265 11.00 0.77 15.07
CA THR A 265 12.25 -0.01 15.12
C THR A 265 11.95 -1.49 15.30
N LEU A 266 12.91 -2.34 14.95
CA LEU A 266 12.79 -3.78 15.19
C LEU A 266 12.72 -4.06 16.70
N PRO A 267 11.88 -5.02 17.13
CA PRO A 267 11.88 -5.51 18.50
C PRO A 267 13.28 -5.97 18.90
N GLN A 268 13.71 -5.66 20.11
CA GLN A 268 14.99 -6.15 20.62
C GLN A 268 14.91 -7.66 20.81
N VAL A 269 15.65 -8.42 20.01
CA VAL A 269 15.81 -9.87 20.21
C VAL A 269 16.64 -10.06 21.47
N ASN A 270 16.03 -10.62 22.52
CA ASN A 270 16.73 -10.90 23.76
C ASN A 270 17.70 -12.07 23.53
N THR A 271 18.97 -11.77 23.28
CA THR A 271 20.02 -12.78 22.97
C THR A 271 20.47 -13.59 24.18
N ASP A 272 19.87 -13.39 25.35
CA ASP A 272 20.18 -14.12 26.60
C ASP A 272 19.48 -15.48 26.72
N LEU A 273 18.72 -15.89 25.72
CA LEU A 273 18.24 -17.26 25.62
C LEU A 273 19.37 -18.13 25.06
N ALA A 274 19.83 -19.09 25.88
CA ALA A 274 20.72 -20.15 25.45
C ALA A 274 20.20 -20.76 24.12
N PRO A 275 21.09 -21.14 23.18
CA PRO A 275 20.68 -21.63 21.88
C PRO A 275 19.68 -22.78 22.08
N VAL A 276 18.44 -22.54 21.65
CA VAL A 276 17.45 -23.58 21.48
C VAL A 276 17.99 -24.47 20.36
N ASP A 277 18.12 -25.77 20.60
CA ASP A 277 18.45 -26.75 19.56
C ASP A 277 17.40 -26.62 18.45
N VAL A 278 17.76 -25.89 17.39
CA VAL A 278 16.96 -25.82 16.16
C VAL A 278 17.15 -27.17 15.46
N PRO A 279 16.08 -27.94 15.21
CA PRO A 279 16.20 -29.14 14.40
C PRO A 279 16.68 -28.74 13.00
N GLU A 280 17.72 -29.42 12.50
CA GLU A 280 18.32 -29.22 11.17
C GLU A 280 17.25 -28.85 10.12
N GLN A 281 17.33 -27.61 9.62
CA GLN A 281 16.59 -27.22 8.43
C GLN A 281 17.04 -28.15 7.30
N LYS A 282 16.08 -28.90 6.74
CA LYS A 282 16.31 -29.63 5.49
C LYS A 282 16.79 -28.63 4.44
N GLU A 283 17.95 -28.89 3.87
CA GLU A 283 18.48 -28.18 2.71
C GLU A 283 17.38 -28.05 1.65
N VAL A 284 16.94 -26.82 1.41
CA VAL A 284 16.21 -26.48 0.20
C VAL A 284 17.20 -26.63 -0.94
N VAL A 285 16.99 -27.62 -1.79
CA VAL A 285 17.77 -27.82 -3.01
C VAL A 285 17.53 -26.60 -3.92
N ILE A 286 18.45 -25.64 -3.88
CA ILE A 286 18.50 -24.57 -4.87
C ILE A 286 18.90 -25.22 -6.19
N ILE A 287 17.95 -25.27 -7.12
CA ILE A 287 18.21 -25.76 -8.47
C ILE A 287 19.09 -24.72 -9.15
N ASP A 288 20.34 -25.11 -9.41
CA ASP A 288 21.39 -24.25 -9.97
C ASP A 288 20.91 -23.53 -11.26
N PRO A 289 20.96 -22.18 -11.36
CA PRO A 289 20.54 -21.44 -12.56
C PRO A 289 21.40 -21.75 -13.80
N LEU A 290 22.50 -22.49 -13.59
CA LEU A 290 23.37 -23.00 -14.64
C LEU A 290 22.64 -23.89 -15.65
N TYR A 291 21.66 -24.70 -15.21
CA TYR A 291 20.92 -25.61 -16.08
C TYR A 291 19.95 -24.86 -17.01
N SER A 292 19.33 -23.78 -16.52
CA SER A 292 18.42 -22.95 -17.32
C SER A 292 19.18 -22.21 -18.43
N ASN A 293 20.34 -21.64 -18.09
CA ASN A 293 21.18 -20.91 -19.05
C ASN A 293 21.78 -21.82 -20.13
N ALA A 294 22.19 -23.05 -19.77
CA ALA A 294 22.71 -24.01 -20.75
C ALA A 294 21.65 -24.45 -21.77
N ILE A 295 20.42 -24.68 -21.31
CA ILE A 295 19.28 -25.04 -22.18
C ILE A 295 18.95 -23.87 -23.11
N LEU A 296 18.82 -22.65 -22.59
CA LEU A 296 18.51 -21.46 -23.38
C LEU A 296 19.57 -21.20 -24.46
N THR A 297 20.84 -21.35 -24.11
CA THR A 297 21.97 -21.17 -25.05
C THR A 297 21.93 -22.22 -26.16
N SER A 298 21.62 -23.48 -25.83
CA SER A 298 21.51 -24.56 -26.81
C SER A 298 20.35 -24.35 -27.80
N MET A 299 19.22 -23.84 -27.30
CA MET A 299 18.06 -23.50 -28.14
C MET A 299 18.36 -22.35 -29.09
N MET A 300 19.10 -21.34 -28.63
CA MET A 300 19.47 -20.19 -29.45
C MET A 300 20.46 -20.58 -30.57
N ILE A 301 21.42 -21.46 -30.28
CA ILE A 301 22.35 -22.01 -31.29
C ILE A 301 21.58 -22.80 -32.36
N LEU A 302 20.60 -23.61 -31.95
CA LEU A 302 19.79 -24.40 -32.88
C LEU A 302 18.93 -23.51 -33.79
N LEU A 303 18.33 -22.44 -33.24
CA LEU A 303 17.57 -21.45 -34.00
C LEU A 303 18.43 -20.72 -35.05
N VAL A 304 19.63 -20.31 -34.67
CA VAL A 304 20.58 -19.65 -35.58
C VAL A 304 21.03 -20.61 -36.68
N ALA A 305 21.31 -21.88 -36.36
CA ALA A 305 21.68 -22.89 -37.34
C ALA A 305 20.54 -23.17 -38.33
N LEU A 306 19.30 -23.28 -37.85
CA LEU A 306 18.11 -23.47 -38.70
C LEU A 306 17.87 -22.26 -39.62
N TRP A 307 18.10 -21.04 -39.12
CA TRP A 307 17.99 -19.81 -39.91
C TRP A 307 19.10 -19.73 -40.98
N ALA A 308 20.34 -20.06 -40.63
CA ALA A 308 21.47 -20.10 -41.58
C ALA A 308 21.28 -21.15 -42.69
N MET A 309 20.66 -22.30 -42.37
CA MET A 309 20.32 -23.30 -43.38
C MET A 309 19.24 -22.81 -44.34
N LYS A 310 18.31 -21.95 -43.90
CA LYS A 310 17.28 -21.34 -44.75
C LYS A 310 17.84 -20.31 -45.75
N LEU A 311 18.98 -19.69 -45.46
CA LEU A 311 19.65 -18.73 -46.33
C LEU A 311 20.44 -19.39 -47.48
N LYS A 312 20.86 -20.65 -47.31
CA LYS A 312 21.71 -21.35 -48.30
C LYS A 312 20.94 -21.82 -49.55
N ASP A 313 19.62 -21.92 -49.47
CA ASP A 313 18.76 -22.40 -50.58
C ASP A 313 18.15 -21.26 -51.43
N GLY A 314 18.52 -20.00 -51.16
CA GLY A 314 18.00 -18.82 -51.85
C GLY A 314 18.89 -18.30 -52.99
N GLY A 315 18.71 -18.83 -54.20
CA GLY A 315 18.90 -18.08 -55.46
C GLY A 315 20.12 -18.42 -56.32
N VAL A 316 19.90 -19.15 -57.41
CA VAL A 316 20.75 -19.09 -58.62
C VAL A 316 20.10 -18.09 -59.57
N ASN A 317 20.79 -16.98 -59.84
CA ASN A 317 20.38 -15.98 -60.84
C ASN A 317 20.41 -16.57 -62.26
N PRO A 318 19.48 -16.20 -63.16
CA PRO A 318 19.57 -16.56 -64.58
C PRO A 318 20.70 -15.77 -65.29
N PRO A 319 21.33 -16.34 -66.34
CA PRO A 319 22.45 -15.70 -67.03
C PRO A 319 22.00 -14.56 -67.97
N PRO A 320 22.88 -13.59 -68.30
CA PRO A 320 22.53 -12.43 -69.12
C PRO A 320 22.65 -12.71 -70.63
N GLY A 321 21.67 -12.19 -71.38
CA GLY A 321 21.80 -11.55 -72.70
C GLY A 321 22.46 -12.29 -73.88
N GLY A 322 21.68 -12.55 -74.93
CA GLY A 322 22.16 -12.70 -76.31
C GLY A 322 21.49 -11.67 -77.22
N ASP A 323 22.32 -10.88 -77.92
CA ASP A 323 22.00 -9.78 -78.84
C ASP A 323 21.39 -10.28 -80.18
N PRO A 324 20.53 -9.52 -80.89
CA PRO A 324 20.03 -9.90 -82.21
C PRO A 324 20.89 -9.25 -83.30
N ASN A 325 21.89 -9.97 -83.81
CA ASN A 325 22.49 -9.79 -85.14
C ASN A 325 23.48 -10.95 -85.41
N GLU A 326 22.99 -12.07 -85.92
CA GLU A 326 23.62 -13.01 -86.89
C GLU A 326 22.62 -14.09 -87.31
#